data_AF-M6AJ47-F1
#
_entry.id   AF-M6AJ47-F1
#
_cell.length_a   1.000
_cell.length_b   1.000
_cell.length_c   1.000
_cell.angle_alpha   90.00
_cell.angle_beta   90.00
_cell.angle_gamma   90.00
#
_symmetry.space_group_name_H-M   'P 1'
#
loop_
_entity.id
_entity.type
_entity.pdbx_description
1 polymer ?
#
loop_
_entity_poly.entity_id
_entity_poly.type
_entity_poly.pdbx_seq_one_letter_code
_entity_poly.pdbx_strand_id
1 'polypeptide(L)'
;MGGGYHSRSPEEFRKFLEESRKQSSGGKFSRVRLIFILNLVLVVLVIGMVARTMNPGAFTVQSSSPKLKIGSITLYVKSSREGKEGFPTFFLFMKNEDNSKETRFPDTSWNFKILLSNKDGINCVDTIWNVPQKTLYPGKIEFARFRLDDDAIDLLPPDCKVKASESFLERVFRRVHSPSGLKLELIVSHKEGQTFLSIENP
;
A
#
# COMPACT_ATOMS: atom_id res chain seq x y z
N MET A 1 22.93 44.61 -65.44
CA MET A 1 23.10 43.16 -65.20
C MET A 1 21.79 42.62 -64.63
N GLY A 2 20.80 42.42 -65.49
CA GLY A 2 19.48 41.93 -65.07
C GLY A 2 19.41 40.43 -65.32
N GLY A 3 19.62 39.63 -64.27
CA GLY A 3 19.47 38.18 -64.32
C GLY A 3 18.02 37.83 -64.57
N GLY A 4 17.72 37.42 -65.80
CA GLY A 4 16.38 37.06 -66.25
C GLY A 4 15.82 35.85 -65.50
N TYR A 5 14.53 35.92 -65.19
CA TYR A 5 13.74 34.81 -64.70
C TYR A 5 13.67 33.72 -65.78
N HIS A 6 14.48 32.68 -65.64
CA HIS A 6 14.27 31.46 -66.41
C HIS A 6 13.07 30.71 -65.84
N SER A 7 12.08 30.51 -66.71
CA SER A 7 10.91 29.66 -66.54
C SER A 7 11.36 28.27 -66.09
N ARG A 8 11.32 28.02 -64.77
CA ARG A 8 11.55 26.68 -64.22
C ARG A 8 10.49 25.73 -64.77
N SER A 9 10.92 24.54 -65.19
CA SER A 9 9.99 23.53 -65.67
C SER A 9 9.03 23.11 -64.53
N PRO A 10 7.80 22.67 -64.84
CA PRO A 10 6.84 22.23 -63.82
C PRO A 10 7.39 21.14 -62.89
N GLU A 11 8.30 20.33 -63.41
CA GLU A 11 9.04 19.28 -62.71
C GLU A 11 9.99 19.86 -61.63
N GLU A 12 10.75 20.91 -61.96
CA GLU A 12 11.66 21.56 -61.00
C GLU A 12 10.91 22.32 -59.90
N PHE A 13 9.74 22.88 -60.22
CA PHE A 13 8.89 23.52 -59.22
C PHE A 13 8.30 22.49 -58.26
N ARG A 14 7.87 21.32 -58.76
CA ARG A 14 7.46 20.19 -57.92
C ARG A 14 8.59 19.69 -57.04
N LYS A 15 9.79 19.54 -57.59
CA LYS A 15 10.97 19.09 -56.84
C LYS A 15 11.34 20.09 -55.73
N PHE A 16 11.30 21.39 -56.02
CA PHE A 16 11.54 22.44 -55.02
C PHE A 16 10.45 22.48 -53.92
N LEU A 17 9.18 22.26 -54.29
CA LEU A 17 8.09 22.16 -53.32
C LEU A 17 8.22 20.91 -52.44
N GLU A 18 8.56 19.75 -53.00
CA GLU A 18 8.82 18.53 -52.24
C GLU A 18 10.02 18.66 -51.30
N GLU A 19 11.09 19.33 -51.75
CA GLU A 19 12.29 19.58 -50.98
C GLU A 19 12.03 20.56 -49.83
N SER A 20 11.22 21.60 -50.07
CA SER A 20 10.74 22.51 -49.02
C SER A 20 9.80 21.84 -48.00
N ARG A 21 9.02 20.84 -48.43
CA ARG A 21 8.12 20.04 -47.56
C ARG A 21 8.88 19.01 -46.73
N LYS A 22 10.01 18.49 -47.24
CA LYS A 22 10.96 17.65 -46.50
C LYS A 22 11.76 18.46 -45.47
N GLN A 23 12.13 19.71 -45.78
CA GLN A 23 12.86 20.58 -44.84
C GLN A 23 12.00 21.14 -43.69
N SER A 24 10.68 21.27 -43.89
CA SER A 24 9.77 21.90 -42.92
C SER A 24 9.12 20.96 -41.89
N SER A 25 9.27 19.63 -42.01
CA SER A 25 8.50 18.67 -41.18
C SER A 25 9.29 17.85 -40.15
N GLY A 26 10.61 18.03 -40.01
CA GLY A 26 11.44 16.99 -39.38
C GLY A 26 11.98 17.17 -37.95
N GLY A 27 11.94 18.34 -37.32
CA GLY A 27 12.80 18.54 -36.12
C GLY A 27 12.31 19.47 -35.02
N LYS A 28 11.72 20.63 -35.37
CA LYS A 28 11.42 21.67 -34.35
C LYS A 28 10.10 21.41 -33.62
N PHE A 29 9.05 21.00 -34.34
CA PHE A 29 7.75 20.63 -33.75
C PHE A 29 7.79 19.34 -32.91
N SER A 30 8.62 18.37 -33.33
CA SER A 30 8.86 17.13 -32.58
C SER A 30 9.55 17.39 -31.24
N ARG A 31 10.57 18.27 -31.21
CA ARG A 31 11.27 18.66 -29.97
C ARG A 31 10.36 19.39 -28.99
N VAL A 32 9.53 20.32 -29.45
CA VAL A 32 8.57 21.03 -28.58
C VAL A 32 7.55 20.05 -27.97
N ARG A 33 7.02 19.12 -28.78
CA ARG A 33 6.09 18.09 -28.28
C ARG A 33 6.76 17.13 -27.29
N LEU A 34 8.03 16.78 -27.52
CA LEU A 34 8.82 15.96 -26.62
C LEU A 34 9.08 16.66 -25.29
N ILE A 35 9.44 17.96 -25.30
CA ILE A 35 9.60 18.77 -24.09
C ILE A 35 8.29 18.83 -23.30
N PHE A 36 7.15 19.00 -24.00
CA PHE A 36 5.83 18.99 -23.35
C PHE A 36 5.50 17.65 -22.71
N ILE A 37 5.74 16.52 -23.39
CA ILE A 37 5.51 15.18 -22.83
C ILE A 37 6.44 14.94 -21.63
N LEU A 38 7.72 15.32 -21.74
CA LEU A 38 8.69 15.15 -20.67
C LEU A 38 8.32 16.00 -19.44
N ASN A 39 7.91 17.26 -19.64
CA ASN A 39 7.38 18.09 -18.57
C ASN A 39 6.09 17.52 -17.97
N LEU A 40 5.18 17.01 -18.78
CA LEU A 40 3.95 16.38 -18.28
C LEU A 40 4.28 15.17 -17.38
N VAL A 41 5.20 14.30 -17.83
CA VAL A 41 5.66 13.15 -17.04
C VAL A 41 6.32 13.62 -15.74
N LEU A 42 7.16 14.66 -15.81
CA LEU A 42 7.82 15.21 -14.64
C LEU A 42 6.82 15.79 -13.63
N VAL A 43 5.81 16.53 -14.10
CA VAL A 43 4.73 17.06 -13.27
C VAL A 43 3.94 15.93 -12.61
N VAL A 44 3.58 14.88 -13.37
CA VAL A 44 2.89 13.70 -12.81
C VAL A 44 3.74 12.99 -11.76
N LEU A 45 5.05 12.86 -11.98
CA LEU A 45 5.97 12.27 -11.00
C LEU A 45 6.07 13.11 -9.72
N VAL A 46 6.17 14.44 -9.84
CA VAL A 46 6.19 15.36 -8.69
C VAL A 46 4.88 15.28 -7.91
N ILE A 47 3.74 15.32 -8.59
CA ILE A 47 2.42 15.15 -7.96
C ILE A 47 2.34 13.78 -7.26
N GLY A 48 2.83 12.71 -7.90
CA GLY A 48 2.89 11.37 -7.31
C GLY A 48 3.77 11.32 -6.06
N MET A 49 4.93 11.99 -6.06
CA MET A 49 5.80 12.08 -4.88
C MET A 49 5.14 12.87 -3.75
N VAL A 50 4.50 14.00 -4.04
CA VAL A 50 3.78 14.81 -3.05
C VAL A 50 2.56 14.06 -2.50
N ALA A 51 1.79 13.38 -3.35
CA ALA A 51 0.68 12.54 -2.91
C ALA A 51 1.15 11.40 -2.00
N ARG A 52 2.32 10.81 -2.29
CA ARG A 52 2.94 9.78 -1.45
C ARG A 52 3.40 10.31 -0.09
N THR A 53 3.94 11.53 -0.02
CA THR A 53 4.35 12.14 1.26
C THR A 53 3.15 12.61 2.08
N MET A 54 2.09 13.09 1.43
CA MET A 54 0.86 13.53 2.10
C MET A 54 0.00 12.36 2.58
N ASN A 55 -0.01 11.23 1.88
CA ASN A 55 -0.76 10.02 2.25
C ASN A 55 0.16 8.78 2.29
N PRO A 56 1.06 8.68 3.29
CA PRO A 56 2.00 7.57 3.39
C PRO A 56 1.32 6.19 3.49
N GLY A 57 0.07 6.13 3.99
CA GLY A 57 -0.72 4.90 4.09
C GLY A 57 -1.45 4.48 2.79
N ALA A 58 -1.61 5.36 1.80
CA ALA A 58 -2.36 5.05 0.58
C ALA A 58 -1.59 4.16 -0.41
N PHE A 59 -0.27 4.01 -0.20
CA PHE A 59 0.62 3.25 -1.09
C PHE A 59 1.40 2.14 -0.37
N THR A 60 1.22 1.97 0.93
CA THR A 60 1.81 0.86 1.69
C THR A 60 0.80 -0.28 1.78
N VAL A 61 1.17 -1.48 1.32
CA VAL A 61 0.37 -2.72 1.48
C VAL A 61 0.28 -3.16 2.96
N GLN A 62 0.94 -2.42 3.85
CA GLN A 62 1.01 -2.69 5.27
C GLN A 62 0.40 -1.52 6.03
N SER A 63 -0.61 -1.81 6.84
CA SER A 63 -1.11 -0.86 7.84
C SER A 63 -0.41 -1.13 9.17
N SER A 64 -0.35 -0.13 10.04
CA SER A 64 0.25 -0.24 11.38
C SER A 64 -0.64 0.45 12.40
N SER A 65 -0.88 -0.21 13.53
CA SER A 65 -1.54 0.41 14.67
C SER A 65 -0.62 1.47 15.31
N PRO A 66 -1.18 2.38 16.14
CA PRO A 66 -0.41 3.13 17.11
C PRO A 66 0.41 2.20 18.02
N LYS A 67 1.52 2.72 18.54
CA LYS A 67 2.33 2.01 19.54
C LYS A 67 1.71 2.20 20.92
N LEU A 68 1.47 1.10 21.61
CA LEU A 68 0.96 1.06 22.97
C LEU A 68 2.10 0.65 23.92
N LYS A 69 2.38 1.47 24.93
CA LYS A 69 3.40 1.17 25.94
C LYS A 69 2.72 0.75 27.24
N ILE A 70 3.00 -0.47 27.70
CA ILE A 70 2.53 -1.00 28.99
C ILE A 70 3.77 -1.41 29.79
N GLY A 71 4.05 -0.70 30.88
CA GLY A 71 5.29 -0.88 31.64
C GLY A 71 6.53 -0.67 30.76
N SER A 72 7.40 -1.67 30.73
CA SER A 72 8.63 -1.71 29.91
C SER A 72 8.42 -2.25 28.49
N ILE A 73 7.18 -2.59 28.09
CA ILE A 73 6.92 -3.27 26.82
C ILE A 73 6.12 -2.36 25.89
N THR A 74 6.61 -2.17 24.67
CA THR A 74 5.89 -1.50 23.59
C THR A 74 5.29 -2.53 22.64
N LEU A 75 3.99 -2.42 22.38
CA LEU A 75 3.20 -3.27 21.50
C LEU A 75 2.68 -2.47 20.30
N TYR A 76 2.72 -3.06 19.12
CA TYR A 76 2.00 -2.55 17.96
C TYR A 76 1.70 -3.68 16.98
N VAL A 77 0.62 -3.55 16.22
CA VAL A 77 0.19 -4.53 15.24
C VAL A 77 0.42 -3.99 13.83
N LYS A 78 0.87 -4.85 12.93
CA LYS A 78 0.85 -4.58 11.49
C LYS A 78 0.02 -5.62 10.77
N SER A 79 -0.58 -5.23 9.65
CA SER A 79 -1.25 -6.15 8.73
C SER A 79 -0.46 -6.28 7.42
N SER A 80 -0.52 -7.46 6.80
CA SER A 80 -0.01 -7.71 5.45
C SER A 80 -1.01 -8.58 4.69
N ARG A 81 -1.22 -8.30 3.40
CA ARG A 81 -2.13 -9.06 2.52
C ARG A 81 -1.41 -10.24 1.88
N GLU A 82 -0.97 -11.19 2.71
CA GLU A 82 -0.20 -12.38 2.30
C GLU A 82 -0.98 -13.71 2.44
N GLY A 83 -2.23 -13.67 2.91
CA GLY A 83 -3.05 -14.88 3.08
C GLY A 83 -3.72 -15.38 1.80
N LYS A 84 -4.34 -16.57 1.89
CA LYS A 84 -5.21 -17.13 0.84
C LYS A 84 -6.29 -16.10 0.48
N GLU A 85 -6.52 -15.91 -0.82
CA GLU A 85 -7.49 -14.93 -1.36
C GLU A 85 -7.27 -13.48 -0.91
N GLY A 86 -6.06 -13.13 -0.44
CA GLY A 86 -5.78 -11.78 0.04
C GLY A 86 -6.31 -11.49 1.44
N PHE A 87 -6.70 -12.53 2.20
CA PHE A 87 -7.04 -12.39 3.62
C PHE A 87 -5.82 -11.86 4.41
N PRO A 88 -6.01 -10.88 5.32
CA PRO A 88 -4.89 -10.29 6.03
C PRO A 88 -4.22 -11.25 7.01
N THR A 89 -2.89 -11.29 6.98
CA THR A 89 -2.05 -11.80 8.06
C THR A 89 -1.70 -10.63 8.99
N PHE A 90 -1.72 -10.88 10.30
CA PHE A 90 -1.40 -9.88 11.31
C PHE A 90 -0.12 -10.23 12.06
N PHE A 91 0.63 -9.21 12.44
CA PHE A 91 1.89 -9.33 13.14
C PHE A 91 1.87 -8.42 14.37
N LEU A 92 1.92 -9.02 15.56
CA LEU A 92 2.06 -8.30 16.82
C LEU A 92 3.55 -8.16 17.10
N PHE A 93 4.04 -6.93 17.11
CA PHE A 93 5.39 -6.61 17.49
C PHE A 93 5.46 -6.25 18.96
N MET A 94 6.47 -6.78 19.63
CA MET A 94 6.70 -6.66 21.06
C MET A 94 8.14 -6.19 21.24
N LYS A 95 8.32 -5.00 21.78
CA LYS A 95 9.64 -4.43 22.04
C LYS A 95 9.84 -4.24 23.52
N ASN A 96 10.98 -4.70 24.02
CA ASN A 96 11.42 -4.37 25.36
C ASN A 96 12.13 -3.00 25.35
N GLU A 97 11.57 -2.03 26.05
CA GLU A 97 12.12 -0.68 26.25
C GLU A 97 13.00 -0.59 27.50
N ASP A 98 13.14 -1.67 28.29
CA ASP A 98 14.16 -1.73 29.33
C ASP A 98 15.55 -1.79 28.69
N ASN A 99 16.50 -1.07 29.28
CA ASN A 99 17.88 -0.96 28.80
C ASN A 99 18.79 -2.07 29.32
N SER A 100 18.36 -2.82 30.33
CA SER A 100 19.25 -3.71 31.09
C SER A 100 18.66 -5.08 31.40
N LYS A 101 17.33 -5.20 31.53
CA LYS A 101 16.68 -6.46 31.93
C LYS A 101 15.97 -7.15 30.78
N GLU A 102 16.17 -8.45 30.70
CA GLU A 102 15.36 -9.32 29.86
C GLU A 102 13.99 -9.54 30.49
N THR A 103 12.95 -9.60 29.66
CA THR A 103 11.57 -9.82 30.12
C THR A 103 10.94 -10.96 29.34
N ARG A 104 10.30 -11.91 30.03
CA ARG A 104 9.50 -12.96 29.38
C ARG A 104 8.10 -12.41 29.09
N PHE A 105 7.69 -12.47 27.83
CA PHE A 105 6.42 -11.92 27.38
C PHE A 105 5.78 -12.79 26.28
N PRO A 106 4.46 -12.95 26.26
CA PRO A 106 3.54 -12.63 27.36
C PRO A 106 3.77 -13.51 28.60
N ASP A 107 3.33 -13.02 29.77
CA ASP A 107 3.13 -13.87 30.95
C ASP A 107 1.68 -14.37 31.04
N THR A 108 1.36 -15.17 32.05
CA THR A 108 0.03 -15.80 32.21
C THR A 108 -1.13 -14.83 32.45
N SER A 109 -0.84 -13.56 32.75
CA SER A 109 -1.85 -12.53 32.95
C SER A 109 -2.25 -11.77 31.70
N TRP A 110 -1.57 -12.04 30.58
CA TRP A 110 -1.89 -11.43 29.29
C TRP A 110 -2.87 -12.29 28.50
N ASN A 111 -3.92 -11.65 28.01
CA ASN A 111 -4.85 -12.25 27.06
C ASN A 111 -4.99 -11.35 25.84
N PHE A 112 -4.87 -11.94 24.65
CA PHE A 112 -4.99 -11.25 23.37
C PHE A 112 -6.23 -11.78 22.67
N LYS A 113 -7.17 -10.89 22.38
CA LYS A 113 -8.39 -11.21 21.64
C LYS A 113 -8.41 -10.41 20.34
N ILE A 114 -8.63 -11.10 19.23
CA ILE A 114 -8.74 -10.51 17.90
C ILE A 114 -10.22 -10.39 17.54
N LEU A 115 -10.60 -9.19 17.13
CA LEU A 115 -11.87 -8.88 16.50
C LEU A 115 -11.59 -8.35 15.09
N LEU A 116 -12.13 -9.02 14.07
CA LEU A 116 -12.12 -8.54 12.70
C LEU A 116 -13.52 -8.13 12.31
N SER A 117 -13.71 -6.88 11.90
CA SER A 117 -14.96 -6.40 11.37
C SER A 117 -14.82 -5.89 9.95
N ASN A 118 -15.88 -6.02 9.15
CA ASN A 118 -15.97 -5.33 7.88
C ASN A 118 -16.34 -3.85 8.09
N LYS A 119 -16.45 -3.07 7.02
CA LYS A 119 -16.79 -1.65 7.09
C LYS A 119 -18.16 -1.37 7.66
N ASP A 120 -19.10 -2.28 7.42
CA ASP A 120 -20.47 -2.18 7.87
C ASP A 120 -20.61 -2.58 9.35
N GLY A 121 -19.48 -2.89 10.02
CA GLY A 121 -19.43 -3.26 11.42
C GLY A 121 -19.78 -4.74 11.69
N ILE A 122 -19.94 -5.54 10.64
CA ILE A 122 -20.21 -6.98 10.77
C ILE A 122 -18.96 -7.66 11.32
N ASN A 123 -19.12 -8.41 12.41
CA ASN A 123 -18.06 -9.19 13.02
C ASN A 123 -17.78 -10.44 12.16
N CYS A 124 -16.57 -10.50 11.61
CA CYS A 124 -16.09 -11.57 10.76
C CYS A 124 -15.33 -12.63 11.55
N VAL A 125 -14.52 -12.21 12.52
CA VAL A 125 -13.72 -13.12 13.36
C VAL A 125 -13.70 -12.56 14.77
N ASP A 126 -14.06 -13.41 15.72
CA ASP A 126 -13.87 -13.19 17.15
C ASP A 126 -13.14 -14.41 17.70
N THR A 127 -11.86 -14.26 18.03
CA THR A 127 -11.07 -15.38 18.56
C THR A 127 -9.95 -14.92 19.49
N ILE A 128 -9.50 -15.85 20.33
CA ILE A 128 -8.34 -15.65 21.21
C ILE A 128 -7.08 -15.93 20.40
N TRP A 129 -6.14 -14.98 20.46
CA TRP A 129 -4.81 -15.15 19.89
C TRP A 129 -3.86 -15.70 20.95
N ASN A 130 -3.49 -16.98 20.78
CA ASN A 130 -2.47 -17.63 21.59
C ASN A 130 -1.06 -17.13 21.19
N VAL A 131 -0.68 -15.97 21.71
CA VAL A 131 0.66 -15.39 21.49
C VAL A 131 1.71 -16.24 22.22
N PRO A 132 2.71 -16.80 21.53
CA PRO A 132 3.72 -17.65 22.17
C PRO A 132 4.61 -16.82 23.08
N GLN A 133 4.93 -17.37 24.26
CA GLN A 133 5.87 -16.74 25.18
C GLN A 133 7.27 -16.70 24.59
N LYS A 134 7.90 -15.52 24.63
CA LYS A 134 9.26 -15.26 24.16
C LYS A 134 10.04 -14.47 25.20
N THR A 135 11.36 -14.61 25.19
CA THR A 135 12.26 -13.76 25.97
C THR A 135 12.61 -12.52 25.16
N LEU A 136 12.23 -11.35 25.64
CA LEU A 136 12.53 -10.06 25.03
C LEU A 136 13.81 -9.48 25.65
N TYR A 137 14.89 -9.47 24.87
CA TYR A 137 16.13 -8.80 25.24
C TYR A 137 16.00 -7.27 25.19
N PRO A 138 16.76 -6.53 26.03
CA PRO A 138 16.78 -5.06 26.00
C PRO A 138 16.91 -4.47 24.59
N GLY A 139 16.01 -3.56 24.23
CA GLY A 139 15.98 -2.88 22.93
C GLY A 139 15.60 -3.76 21.72
N LYS A 140 15.44 -5.08 21.89
CA LYS A 140 15.06 -5.98 20.81
C LYS A 140 13.56 -6.02 20.59
N ILE A 141 13.20 -6.27 19.34
CA ILE A 141 11.83 -6.44 18.87
C ILE A 141 11.63 -7.89 18.50
N GLU A 142 10.63 -8.52 19.10
CA GLU A 142 10.10 -9.81 18.67
C GLU A 142 8.74 -9.62 18.03
N PHE A 143 8.30 -10.63 17.26
CA PHE A 143 6.97 -10.62 16.69
C PHE A 143 6.26 -11.96 16.85
N ALA A 144 4.94 -11.92 16.91
CA ALA A 144 4.05 -13.06 16.80
C ALA A 144 3.17 -12.88 15.56
N ARG A 145 2.93 -13.98 14.85
CA ARG A 145 2.09 -13.99 13.65
C ARG A 145 0.71 -14.56 14.00
N PHE A 146 -0.34 -13.89 13.54
CA PHE A 146 -1.69 -14.42 13.49
C PHE A 146 -2.08 -14.62 12.02
N ARG A 147 -2.49 -15.84 11.70
CA ARG A 147 -3.08 -16.20 10.42
C ARG A 147 -4.29 -17.06 10.73
N LEU A 148 -5.41 -16.75 10.09
CA LEU A 148 -6.58 -17.60 10.12
C LEU A 148 -6.33 -18.82 9.21
N ASP A 149 -6.75 -20.00 9.65
CA ASP A 149 -6.60 -21.22 8.87
C ASP A 149 -7.40 -21.14 7.58
N ASP A 150 -6.90 -21.76 6.52
CA ASP A 150 -7.49 -21.66 5.18
C ASP A 150 -8.92 -22.22 5.14
N ASP A 151 -9.21 -23.28 5.91
CA ASP A 151 -10.55 -23.85 6.06
C ASP A 151 -11.49 -22.91 6.80
N ALA A 152 -10.99 -22.19 7.81
CA ALA A 152 -11.76 -21.21 8.55
C ALA A 152 -12.08 -19.97 7.69
N ILE A 153 -11.17 -19.58 6.79
CA ILE A 153 -11.42 -18.52 5.79
C ILE A 153 -12.55 -18.94 4.83
N ASP A 154 -12.58 -20.19 4.40
CA ASP A 154 -13.60 -20.70 3.47
C ASP A 154 -15.01 -20.70 4.10
N LEU A 155 -15.11 -20.81 5.43
CA LEU A 155 -16.35 -20.77 6.19
C LEU A 155 -16.84 -19.36 6.55
N LEU A 156 -16.04 -18.31 6.31
CA LEU A 156 -16.44 -16.94 6.61
C LEU A 156 -17.66 -16.51 5.79
N PRO A 157 -18.51 -15.62 6.33
CA PRO A 157 -19.60 -15.01 5.57
C PRO A 157 -19.08 -14.37 4.28
N PRO A 158 -19.87 -14.36 3.18
CA PRO A 158 -19.47 -13.75 1.92
C PRO A 158 -19.00 -12.28 2.06
N ASP A 159 -19.59 -11.55 2.99
CA ASP A 159 -19.26 -10.14 3.29
C ASP A 159 -17.90 -9.97 3.97
N CYS A 160 -17.35 -11.05 4.52
CA CYS A 160 -16.04 -11.13 5.17
C CYS A 160 -14.96 -11.71 4.25
N LYS A 161 -15.34 -12.28 3.11
CA LYS A 161 -14.41 -12.78 2.10
C LYS A 161 -13.86 -11.61 1.28
N VAL A 162 -12.54 -11.48 1.27
CA VAL A 162 -11.85 -10.53 0.39
C VAL A 162 -11.92 -11.13 -1.03
N LYS A 163 -12.99 -10.84 -1.80
CA LYS A 163 -13.17 -11.41 -3.15
C LYS A 163 -11.90 -11.25 -4.00
N ALA A 164 -11.27 -12.37 -4.35
CA ALA A 164 -9.99 -12.43 -5.07
C ALA A 164 -10.12 -12.56 -6.60
N SER A 165 -11.31 -12.70 -7.16
CA SER A 165 -11.49 -13.05 -8.57
C SER A 165 -12.08 -11.93 -9.41
N GLU A 166 -11.32 -10.87 -9.66
CA GLU A 166 -11.71 -9.84 -10.64
C GLU A 166 -10.51 -9.37 -11.49
N SER A 167 -10.81 -9.06 -12.75
CA SER A 167 -9.85 -8.97 -13.86
C SER A 167 -8.79 -7.90 -13.62
N PHE A 168 -7.62 -8.03 -14.26
CA PHE A 168 -6.50 -7.10 -14.15
C PHE A 168 -6.90 -5.61 -14.26
N LEU A 169 -7.91 -5.31 -15.08
CA LEU A 169 -8.44 -3.96 -15.26
C LEU A 169 -9.21 -3.44 -14.04
N GLU A 170 -10.07 -4.26 -13.41
CA GLU A 170 -10.76 -3.89 -12.16
C GLU A 170 -9.77 -3.63 -11.02
N ARG A 171 -8.65 -4.36 -11.00
CA ARG A 171 -7.57 -4.19 -10.02
C ARG A 171 -6.91 -2.80 -10.08
N VAL A 172 -6.86 -2.18 -11.26
CA VAL A 172 -6.30 -0.84 -11.47
C VAL A 172 -7.31 0.25 -11.09
N PHE A 173 -8.58 0.10 -11.48
CA PHE A 173 -9.63 1.07 -11.15
C PHE A 173 -10.02 1.04 -9.67
N ARG A 174 -9.90 -0.11 -9.00
CA ARG A 174 -10.28 -0.28 -7.59
C ARG A 174 -9.26 0.28 -6.58
N ARG A 175 -7.98 0.48 -6.96
CA ARG A 175 -7.01 1.24 -6.13
C ARG A 175 -7.47 2.66 -5.82
N VAL A 176 -8.39 3.20 -6.61
CA VAL A 176 -8.90 4.56 -6.44
C VAL A 176 -10.16 4.57 -5.57
N HIS A 177 -10.93 3.48 -5.45
CA HIS A 177 -12.30 3.54 -4.92
C HIS A 177 -12.87 2.32 -4.16
N SER A 178 -12.08 1.38 -3.65
CA SER A 178 -12.65 0.40 -2.70
C SER A 178 -11.72 0.09 -1.54
N PRO A 179 -12.08 0.52 -0.33
CA PRO A 179 -11.43 0.03 0.87
C PRO A 179 -11.98 -1.38 1.10
N SER A 180 -11.15 -2.40 0.91
CA SER A 180 -11.47 -3.79 1.28
C SER A 180 -10.90 -4.06 2.66
N GLY A 181 -11.09 -3.09 3.55
CA GLY A 181 -10.45 -3.06 4.83
C GLY A 181 -11.26 -3.81 5.86
N LEU A 182 -10.87 -5.04 6.15
CA LEU A 182 -11.16 -5.59 7.47
C LEU A 182 -10.47 -4.69 8.49
N LYS A 183 -11.25 -4.15 9.42
CA LYS A 183 -10.75 -3.46 10.60
C LYS A 183 -10.40 -4.53 11.62
N LEU A 184 -9.14 -4.55 12.04
CA LEU A 184 -8.72 -5.36 13.18
C LEU A 184 -8.75 -4.49 14.44
N GLU A 185 -9.35 -5.02 15.47
CA GLU A 185 -9.28 -4.54 16.83
C GLU A 185 -8.67 -5.66 17.69
N LEU A 186 -7.46 -5.42 18.17
CA LEU A 186 -6.77 -6.29 19.12
C LEU A 186 -7.06 -5.77 20.53
N ILE A 187 -7.80 -6.56 21.30
CA ILE A 187 -8.02 -6.31 22.71
C ILE A 187 -6.91 -7.00 23.49
N VAL A 188 -6.14 -6.22 24.24
CA VAL A 188 -5.07 -6.69 25.11
C VAL A 188 -5.51 -6.50 26.55
N SER A 189 -5.80 -7.61 27.22
CA SER A 189 -6.16 -7.62 28.64
C SER A 189 -4.94 -7.97 29.49
N HIS A 190 -4.69 -7.18 30.53
CA HIS A 190 -3.61 -7.37 31.50
C HIS A 190 -4.10 -7.01 32.91
N LYS A 191 -3.31 -7.33 33.96
CA LYS A 191 -3.66 -7.12 35.38
C LYS A 191 -4.13 -5.70 35.71
N GLU A 192 -3.65 -4.70 34.97
CA GLU A 192 -3.95 -3.27 35.18
C GLU A 192 -5.16 -2.77 34.38
N GLY A 193 -5.73 -3.61 33.49
CA GLY A 193 -6.91 -3.25 32.70
C GLY A 193 -6.89 -3.79 31.26
N GLN A 194 -7.83 -3.30 30.46
CA GLN A 194 -7.95 -3.64 29.04
C GLN A 194 -7.54 -2.46 28.17
N THR A 195 -6.82 -2.76 27.09
CA THR A 195 -6.35 -1.79 26.11
C THR A 195 -6.69 -2.27 24.70
N PHE A 196 -6.88 -1.33 23.79
CA PHE A 196 -7.36 -1.60 22.43
C PHE A 196 -6.34 -1.09 21.42
N LEU A 197 -5.96 -1.97 20.48
CA LEU A 197 -5.12 -1.64 19.34
C LEU A 197 -5.94 -1.84 18.07
N SER A 198 -6.34 -0.74 17.44
CA SER A 198 -7.09 -0.78 16.18
C SER A 198 -6.18 -0.50 14.98
N ILE A 199 -6.41 -1.23 13.90
CA ILE A 199 -5.76 -1.06 12.61
C ILE A 199 -6.78 -1.31 11.50
N GLU A 200 -6.90 -0.36 10.59
CA GLU A 200 -7.71 -0.53 9.39
C GLU A 200 -6.80 -0.93 8.24
N ASN A 201 -7.12 -2.02 7.55
CA ASN A 201 -6.38 -2.43 6.37
C ASN A 201 -6.85 -1.58 5.17
N PRO A 202 -6.01 -0.76 4.52
CA PRO A 202 -6.41 0.04 3.36
C PRO A 202 -6.79 -0.85 2.18
#